data_AF-A0A928UHX8-F1
#
_entry.id   AF-A0A928UHX8-F1
#
_cell.length_a   1.000
_cell.length_b   1.000
_cell.length_c   1.000
_cell.angle_alpha   90.00
_cell.angle_beta   90.00
_cell.angle_gamma   90.00
#
_symmetry.space_group_name_H-M   'P 1'
#
loop_
_entity.id
_entity.type
_entity.pdbx_description
1 polymer ?
#
loop_
_entity_poly.entity_id
_entity_poly.type
_entity_poly.pdbx_seq_one_letter_code
_entity_poly.pdbx_strand_id
1 'polypeptide(L)'
;MKQVFNLTNKYLILLTPLLLYSLFSSVYLAASAVGGKYINMIFAIVLFFFMTGAFIAGWFNMIKLAVANDIREDANSLIKEFPTGVGEYFLSSLGAMLNILVFTIFMLIISFQLGMHFIGDIGISAEAFSKALESTAALKVFVASLTTEQLSKLNSWNLNLLGSMTLTYFLVILYLPAIFFKSKNPFKAILISLKDLFSKNFIRTLGVYSLIFVGNFIISILSAVFTGNVIMHFIVTLANFYFITLAGLGIFYYYYNYFVKLQLGQNIDVKI
;
A
#
# COMPACT_ATOMS: atom_id res chain seq x y z
N MET A 1 -15.00 11.35 6.88
CA MET A 1 -15.25 9.91 7.16
C MET A 1 -16.68 9.47 6.82
N LYS A 2 -17.75 10.10 7.34
CA LYS A 2 -19.14 9.70 7.00
C LYS A 2 -19.42 9.59 5.50
N GLN A 3 -19.00 10.57 4.71
CA GLN A 3 -19.16 10.54 3.25
C GLN A 3 -18.37 9.40 2.59
N VAL A 4 -17.14 9.13 3.03
CA VAL A 4 -16.32 8.02 2.51
C VAL A 4 -16.96 6.67 2.84
N PHE A 5 -17.54 6.53 4.03
CA PHE A 5 -18.27 5.32 4.43
C PHE A 5 -19.52 5.11 3.57
N ASN A 6 -20.30 6.17 3.35
CA ASN A 6 -21.47 6.13 2.46
C ASN A 6 -21.05 5.76 1.03
N LEU A 7 -19.96 6.34 0.52
CA LEU A 7 -19.41 6.04 -0.80
C LEU A 7 -18.95 4.58 -0.90
N THR A 8 -18.28 4.07 0.13
CA THR A 8 -17.82 2.67 0.20
C THR A 8 -19.00 1.71 0.19
N ASN A 9 -20.07 2.01 0.95
CA ASN A 9 -21.28 1.20 0.97
C ASN A 9 -22.06 1.28 -0.34
N LYS A 10 -22.07 2.44 -1.00
CA LYS A 10 -22.66 2.59 -2.34
C LYS A 10 -21.90 1.77 -3.39
N TYR A 11 -20.58 1.77 -3.33
CA TYR A 11 -19.71 1.11 -4.31
C TYR A 11 -19.04 -0.16 -3.76
N LEU A 12 -19.80 -1.02 -3.06
CA LEU A 12 -19.32 -2.33 -2.58
C LEU A 12 -18.78 -3.22 -3.71
N ILE A 13 -19.21 -2.99 -4.96
CA ILE A 13 -18.68 -3.68 -6.15
C ILE A 13 -17.16 -3.54 -6.30
N LEU A 14 -16.54 -2.51 -5.70
CA LEU A 14 -15.09 -2.33 -5.67
C LEU A 14 -14.35 -3.44 -4.90
N LEU A 15 -15.04 -4.18 -4.03
CA LEU A 15 -14.46 -5.33 -3.33
C LEU A 15 -14.26 -6.50 -4.29
N THR A 16 -15.11 -6.66 -5.31
CA THR A 16 -15.07 -7.83 -6.20
C THR A 16 -13.75 -7.98 -6.95
N PRO A 17 -13.21 -6.95 -7.64
CA PRO A 17 -11.88 -7.06 -8.27
C PRO A 17 -10.78 -7.40 -7.27
N LEU A 18 -10.88 -6.86 -6.06
CA LEU A 18 -9.85 -7.01 -5.04
C LEU A 18 -9.84 -8.44 -4.45
N LEU A 19 -11.02 -9.01 -4.19
CA LEU A 19 -11.19 -10.41 -3.79
C LEU A 19 -10.68 -11.36 -4.89
N LEU A 20 -11.09 -11.13 -6.13
CA LEU A 20 -10.68 -11.96 -7.27
C LEU A 20 -9.17 -11.87 -7.50
N TYR A 21 -8.60 -10.67 -7.46
CA TYR A 21 -7.15 -10.50 -7.57
C TYR A 21 -6.42 -11.21 -6.43
N SER A 22 -6.86 -11.08 -5.18
CA SER A 22 -6.25 -11.79 -4.04
C SER A 22 -6.32 -13.31 -4.20
N LEU A 23 -7.44 -13.85 -4.70
CA LEU A 23 -7.59 -15.27 -4.94
C LEU A 23 -6.70 -15.76 -6.09
N PHE A 24 -6.76 -15.11 -7.25
CA PHE A 24 -5.96 -15.52 -8.41
C PHE A 24 -4.47 -15.36 -8.18
N SER A 25 -4.05 -14.29 -7.49
CA SER A 25 -2.64 -14.06 -7.15
C SER A 25 -2.11 -15.13 -6.20
N SER A 26 -2.87 -15.53 -5.18
CA SER A 26 -2.47 -16.59 -4.25
C SER A 26 -2.36 -17.96 -4.93
N VAL A 27 -3.35 -18.34 -5.74
CA VAL A 27 -3.33 -19.61 -6.52
C VAL A 27 -2.15 -19.62 -7.49
N TYR A 28 -1.91 -18.50 -8.18
CA TYR A 28 -0.81 -18.37 -9.13
C TYR A 28 0.57 -18.53 -8.46
N LEU A 29 0.79 -17.87 -7.31
CA LEU A 29 2.05 -17.98 -6.57
C LEU A 29 2.25 -19.41 -6.03
N ALA A 30 1.19 -20.03 -5.50
CA ALA A 30 1.25 -21.39 -5.02
C ALA A 30 1.60 -22.39 -6.14
N ALA A 31 0.95 -22.27 -7.30
CA ALA A 31 1.23 -23.11 -8.46
C ALA A 31 2.66 -22.90 -9.00
N SER A 32 3.15 -21.66 -8.98
CA SER A 32 4.49 -21.31 -9.46
C SER A 32 5.62 -21.87 -8.58
N ALA A 33 5.36 -22.12 -7.29
CA ALA A 33 6.35 -22.64 -6.35
C ALA A 33 6.67 -24.13 -6.55
N VAL A 34 5.82 -24.89 -7.24
CA VAL A 34 5.94 -26.37 -7.39
C VAL A 34 7.02 -26.78 -8.41
N GLY A 35 7.49 -25.86 -9.25
CA GLY A 35 8.34 -26.17 -10.41
C GLY A 35 9.86 -26.20 -10.19
N GLY A 36 10.36 -25.84 -9.00
CA GLY A 36 11.76 -26.00 -8.54
C GLY A 36 12.90 -25.31 -9.33
N LYS A 37 12.65 -24.78 -10.53
CA LYS A 37 13.67 -24.13 -11.38
C LYS A 37 13.69 -22.64 -11.14
N TYR A 38 14.87 -22.08 -10.82
CA TYR A 38 15.09 -20.64 -10.61
C TYR A 38 14.55 -19.77 -11.75
N ILE A 39 14.69 -20.21 -13.00
CA ILE A 39 14.19 -19.47 -14.16
C ILE A 39 12.65 -19.32 -14.16
N ASN A 40 11.94 -20.37 -13.73
CA ASN A 40 10.47 -20.34 -13.62
C ASN A 40 10.02 -19.38 -12.52
N MET A 41 10.81 -19.27 -11.44
CA MET A 41 10.53 -18.32 -10.36
C MET A 41 10.71 -16.86 -10.83
N ILE A 42 11.71 -16.58 -11.65
CA ILE A 42 11.91 -15.25 -12.26
C ILE A 42 10.72 -14.89 -13.14
N PHE A 43 10.32 -15.78 -14.06
CA PHE A 43 9.13 -15.57 -14.88
C PHE A 43 7.88 -15.39 -14.02
N ALA A 44 7.75 -16.16 -12.94
CA ALA A 44 6.62 -16.08 -12.04
C ALA A 44 6.50 -14.68 -11.41
N ILE A 45 7.60 -14.15 -10.90
CA ILE A 45 7.68 -12.81 -10.29
C ILE A 45 7.39 -11.71 -11.30
N VAL A 46 7.95 -11.80 -12.51
CA VAL A 46 7.73 -10.80 -13.57
C VAL A 46 6.26 -10.75 -13.99
N LEU A 47 5.64 -11.91 -14.21
CA LEU A 47 4.22 -11.99 -14.55
C LEU A 47 3.33 -11.50 -13.39
N PHE A 48 3.68 -11.83 -12.14
CA PHE A 48 3.00 -11.31 -10.96
C PHE A 48 3.05 -9.78 -10.91
N PHE A 49 4.20 -9.19 -11.24
CA PHE A 49 4.38 -7.75 -11.34
C PHE A 49 3.44 -7.14 -12.39
N PHE A 50 3.34 -7.73 -13.59
CA PHE A 50 2.40 -7.28 -14.62
C PHE A 50 0.93 -7.44 -14.21
N MET A 51 0.55 -8.58 -13.61
CA MET A 51 -0.81 -8.79 -13.09
C MET A 51 -1.18 -7.73 -12.06
N THR A 52 -0.25 -7.40 -11.16
CA THR A 52 -0.44 -6.36 -10.14
C THR A 52 -0.59 -4.98 -10.78
N GLY A 53 0.21 -4.66 -11.81
CA GLY A 53 0.09 -3.42 -12.57
C GLY A 53 -1.28 -3.27 -13.24
N ALA A 54 -1.79 -4.35 -13.84
CA ALA A 54 -3.14 -4.36 -14.43
C ALA A 54 -4.22 -4.18 -13.36
N PHE A 55 -4.11 -4.88 -12.23
CA PHE A 55 -5.04 -4.72 -11.12
C PHE A 55 -5.07 -3.28 -10.60
N ILE A 56 -3.91 -2.68 -10.31
CA ILE A 56 -3.80 -1.29 -9.85
C ILE A 56 -4.43 -0.35 -10.88
N ALA A 57 -4.13 -0.51 -12.17
CA ALA A 57 -4.67 0.32 -13.24
C ALA A 57 -6.21 0.29 -13.29
N GLY A 58 -6.80 -0.92 -13.32
CA GLY A 58 -8.24 -1.09 -13.38
C GLY A 58 -8.95 -0.66 -12.09
N TRP A 59 -8.45 -1.10 -10.93
CA TRP A 59 -9.09 -0.86 -9.64
C TRP A 59 -9.06 0.62 -9.24
N PHE A 60 -7.92 1.30 -9.38
CA PHE A 60 -7.86 2.72 -9.06
C PHE A 60 -8.59 3.61 -10.07
N ASN A 61 -8.75 3.18 -11.32
CA ASN A 61 -9.64 3.87 -12.26
C ASN A 61 -11.11 3.81 -11.79
N MET A 62 -11.56 2.65 -11.32
CA MET A 62 -12.89 2.52 -10.73
C MET A 62 -13.05 3.42 -9.51
N ILE A 63 -12.06 3.47 -8.61
CA ILE A 63 -12.06 4.36 -7.44
C ILE A 63 -12.13 5.84 -7.87
N LYS A 64 -11.31 6.24 -8.84
CA LYS A 64 -11.32 7.60 -9.41
C LYS A 64 -12.71 7.99 -9.88
N LEU A 65 -13.36 7.12 -10.66
CA LEU A 65 -14.69 7.37 -11.21
C LEU A 65 -15.78 7.36 -10.14
N ALA A 66 -15.67 6.50 -9.13
CA ALA A 66 -16.59 6.48 -7.99
C ALA A 66 -16.55 7.80 -7.19
N VAL A 67 -15.36 8.41 -7.06
CA VAL A 67 -15.17 9.68 -6.37
C VAL A 67 -15.58 10.88 -7.22
N ALA A 68 -15.25 10.87 -8.52
CA ALA A 68 -15.51 12.01 -9.41
C ALA A 68 -17.00 12.11 -9.82
N ASN A 69 -17.70 10.98 -9.98
CA ASN A 69 -19.07 10.90 -10.46
C ASN A 69 -20.00 10.35 -9.37
N ASP A 70 -20.36 11.19 -8.39
CA ASP A 70 -21.21 10.79 -7.25
C ASP A 70 -22.66 10.40 -7.67
N ILE A 71 -23.08 10.75 -8.90
CA ILE A 71 -24.45 10.58 -9.42
C ILE A 71 -24.59 9.36 -10.35
N ARG A 72 -23.79 8.29 -10.20
CA ARG A 72 -24.13 7.02 -10.90
C ARG A 72 -25.39 6.40 -10.26
N GLU A 73 -26.38 6.13 -11.10
CA GLU A 73 -27.62 5.41 -10.73
C GLU A 73 -27.34 3.92 -10.48
N ASP A 74 -26.56 3.27 -11.36
CA ASP A 74 -26.11 1.89 -11.18
C ASP A 74 -24.66 1.85 -10.71
N ALA A 75 -24.45 1.57 -9.42
CA ALA A 75 -23.12 1.40 -8.84
C ALA A 75 -22.37 0.19 -9.43
N ASN A 76 -23.08 -0.88 -9.82
CA ASN A 76 -22.46 -2.10 -10.34
C ASN A 76 -21.88 -1.90 -11.74
N SER A 77 -22.39 -0.94 -12.51
CA SER A 77 -21.84 -0.54 -13.80
C SER A 77 -20.35 -0.21 -13.76
N LEU A 78 -19.84 0.20 -12.58
CA LEU A 78 -18.44 0.55 -12.37
C LEU A 78 -17.49 -0.60 -12.71
N ILE A 79 -17.93 -1.86 -12.57
CA ILE A 79 -17.09 -3.03 -12.91
C ILE A 79 -16.68 -3.04 -14.39
N LYS A 80 -17.50 -2.45 -15.27
CA LYS A 80 -17.25 -2.33 -16.70
C LYS A 80 -16.12 -1.34 -17.02
N GLU A 81 -15.77 -0.49 -16.07
CA GLU A 81 -14.68 0.49 -16.21
C GLU A 81 -13.31 -0.10 -15.87
N PHE A 82 -13.27 -1.31 -15.31
CA PHE A 82 -12.01 -1.98 -14.97
C PHE A 82 -11.14 -2.20 -16.22
N PRO A 83 -11.63 -2.81 -17.33
CA PRO A 83 -10.82 -3.01 -18.54
C PRO A 83 -10.36 -1.69 -19.17
N THR A 84 -11.23 -0.67 -19.18
CA THR A 84 -10.88 0.68 -19.65
C THR A 84 -9.73 1.27 -18.83
N GLY A 85 -9.79 1.10 -17.50
CA GLY A 85 -8.74 1.52 -16.58
C GLY A 85 -7.40 0.81 -16.84
N VAL A 86 -7.44 -0.50 -17.12
CA VAL A 86 -6.25 -1.25 -17.54
C VAL A 86 -5.68 -0.64 -18.82
N GLY A 87 -6.49 -0.49 -19.87
CA GLY A 87 -6.03 0.04 -21.15
C GLY A 87 -5.41 1.44 -21.05
N GLU A 88 -5.95 2.29 -20.17
CA GLU A 88 -5.52 3.68 -20.04
C GLU A 88 -4.32 3.88 -19.08
N TYR A 89 -4.28 3.13 -17.96
CA TYR A 89 -3.35 3.38 -16.87
C TYR A 89 -2.29 2.29 -16.67
N PHE A 90 -2.30 1.18 -17.42
CA PHE A 90 -1.37 0.06 -17.20
C PHE A 90 0.10 0.47 -17.10
N LEU A 91 0.62 1.19 -18.11
CA LEU A 91 2.02 1.67 -18.09
C LEU A 91 2.29 2.66 -16.96
N SER A 92 1.30 3.52 -16.67
CA SER A 92 1.39 4.50 -15.58
C SER A 92 1.51 3.79 -14.23
N SER A 93 0.72 2.74 -14.01
CA SER A 93 0.72 1.89 -12.82
C SER A 93 2.01 1.08 -12.69
N LEU A 94 2.53 0.50 -13.79
CA LEU A 94 3.83 -0.19 -13.76
C LEU A 94 4.97 0.75 -13.39
N GLY A 95 5.02 1.94 -14.02
CA GLY A 95 6.01 2.94 -13.66
C GLY A 95 5.84 3.46 -12.23
N ALA A 96 4.61 3.52 -11.71
CA ALA A 96 4.36 3.82 -10.30
C ALA A 96 4.98 2.79 -9.38
N MET A 97 4.76 1.50 -9.67
CA MET A 97 5.31 0.39 -8.89
C MET A 97 6.84 0.39 -8.91
N LEU A 98 7.46 0.63 -10.08
CA LEU A 98 8.91 0.76 -10.19
C LEU A 98 9.44 1.96 -9.38
N ASN A 99 8.79 3.11 -9.47
CA ASN A 99 9.17 4.29 -8.69
C ASN A 99 9.05 4.05 -7.18
N ILE A 100 7.97 3.38 -6.73
CA ILE A 100 7.80 3.02 -5.31
C ILE A 100 8.89 2.04 -4.88
N LEU A 101 9.26 1.07 -5.72
CA LEU A 101 10.35 0.13 -5.41
C LEU A 101 11.68 0.87 -5.24
N VAL A 102 12.05 1.72 -6.20
CA VAL A 102 13.28 2.53 -6.12
C VAL A 102 13.27 3.44 -4.90
N PHE A 103 12.14 4.09 -4.63
CA PHE A 103 11.98 4.96 -3.46
C PHE A 103 12.10 4.18 -2.15
N THR A 104 11.55 2.97 -2.08
CA THR A 104 11.66 2.09 -0.90
C THR A 104 13.11 1.67 -0.66
N ILE A 105 13.84 1.29 -1.71
CA ILE A 105 15.27 0.94 -1.61
C ILE A 105 16.07 2.14 -1.09
N PHE A 106 15.81 3.34 -1.62
CA PHE A 106 16.47 4.56 -1.16
C PHE A 106 16.18 4.85 0.33
N MET A 107 14.93 4.74 0.77
CA MET A 107 14.54 4.91 2.17
C MET A 107 15.17 3.84 3.10
N LEU A 108 15.33 2.62 2.61
CA LEU A 108 16.01 1.55 3.34
C LEU A 108 17.51 1.83 3.50
N ILE A 109 18.18 2.34 2.47
CA ILE A 109 19.58 2.78 2.56
C ILE A 109 19.73 3.89 3.59
N ILE A 110 18.88 4.91 3.55
CA ILE A 110 18.90 6.00 4.56
C ILE A 110 18.68 5.44 5.97
N SER A 111 17.68 4.60 6.15
CA SER A 111 17.38 3.98 7.44
C SER A 111 18.53 3.14 7.96
N PHE A 112 19.23 2.41 7.09
CA PHE A 112 20.42 1.66 7.45
C PHE A 112 21.55 2.58 7.92
N GLN A 113 21.83 3.67 7.19
CA GLN A 113 22.86 4.64 7.59
C GLN A 113 22.54 5.32 8.93
N LEU A 114 21.28 5.74 9.12
CA LEU A 114 20.82 6.31 10.40
C LEU A 114 20.91 5.28 11.54
N GLY A 115 20.53 4.03 11.28
CA GLY A 115 20.63 2.95 12.26
C GLY A 115 22.08 2.68 12.68
N MET A 116 23.00 2.61 11.71
CA MET A 116 24.42 2.43 12.01
C MET A 116 25.01 3.63 12.77
N HIS A 117 24.58 4.86 12.47
CA HIS A 117 25.10 6.05 13.14
C HIS A 117 24.57 6.20 14.57
N PHE A 118 23.28 5.97 14.81
CA PHE A 118 22.64 6.23 16.10
C PHE A 118 22.52 5.00 17.02
N ILE A 119 22.42 3.80 16.46
CA ILE A 119 22.24 2.54 17.21
C ILE A 119 23.55 1.74 17.24
N GLY A 120 24.25 1.73 16.10
CA GLY A 120 25.46 0.94 15.90
C GLY A 120 25.19 -0.53 15.63
N ASP A 121 26.28 -1.30 15.59
CA ASP A 121 26.22 -2.74 15.38
C ASP A 121 25.57 -3.44 16.58
N ILE A 122 24.68 -4.39 16.28
CA ILE A 122 24.02 -5.25 17.27
C ILE A 122 25.04 -6.26 17.83
N GLY A 123 26.14 -6.55 17.12
CA GLY A 123 27.15 -7.52 17.57
C GLY A 123 26.64 -8.95 17.48
N ILE A 124 25.74 -9.22 16.52
CA ILE A 124 25.19 -10.54 16.20
C ILE A 124 25.78 -10.95 14.86
N SER A 125 26.43 -12.11 14.79
CA SER A 125 26.94 -12.62 13.52
C SER A 125 25.78 -12.99 12.58
N ALA A 126 25.99 -12.77 11.28
CA ALA A 126 25.01 -13.13 10.25
C ALA A 126 24.66 -14.63 10.28
N GLU A 127 25.62 -15.49 10.62
CA GLU A 127 25.41 -16.93 10.77
C GLU A 127 24.52 -17.28 11.96
N ALA A 128 24.73 -16.63 13.12
CA ALA A 128 23.89 -16.86 14.29
C ALA A 128 22.44 -16.40 14.04
N PHE A 129 22.29 -15.26 13.36
CA PHE A 129 20.98 -14.76 12.95
C PHE A 129 20.31 -15.66 11.91
N SER A 130 21.05 -16.12 10.88
CA SER A 130 20.52 -17.03 9.86
C SER A 130 20.04 -18.35 10.45
N LYS A 131 20.80 -18.94 11.38
CA LYS A 131 20.41 -20.16 12.09
C LYS A 131 19.15 -19.95 12.94
N ALA A 132 19.02 -18.77 13.56
CA ALA A 132 17.83 -18.44 14.34
C ALA A 132 16.55 -18.39 13.49
N LEU A 133 16.65 -18.07 12.19
CA LEU A 133 15.52 -17.99 11.26
C LEU A 133 15.07 -19.35 10.70
N GLU A 134 15.79 -20.44 10.98
CA GLU A 134 15.44 -21.78 10.47
C GLU A 134 14.15 -22.33 11.09
N SER A 135 13.82 -21.94 12.32
CA SER A 135 12.57 -22.34 12.96
C SER A 135 12.14 -21.40 14.08
N THR A 136 10.85 -21.38 14.39
CA THR A 136 10.29 -20.63 15.53
C THR A 136 10.92 -21.05 16.87
N ALA A 137 11.33 -22.32 17.01
CA ALA A 137 12.01 -22.81 18.21
C ALA A 137 13.43 -22.25 18.32
N ALA A 138 14.19 -22.28 17.22
CA ALA A 138 15.54 -21.71 17.15
C ALA A 138 15.51 -20.19 17.42
N LEU A 139 14.52 -19.48 16.89
CA LEU A 139 14.33 -18.05 17.12
C LEU A 139 14.09 -17.72 18.60
N LYS A 140 13.25 -18.51 19.30
CA LYS A 140 13.00 -18.31 20.74
C LYS A 140 14.25 -18.51 21.58
N VAL A 141 15.03 -19.56 21.30
CA VAL A 141 16.29 -19.85 22.00
C VAL A 141 17.31 -18.75 21.73
N PHE A 142 17.41 -18.30 20.49
CA PHE A 142 18.29 -17.21 20.09
C PHE A 142 17.95 -15.89 20.80
N VAL A 143 16.67 -15.48 20.80
CA VAL A 143 16.25 -14.26 21.49
C VAL A 143 16.54 -14.34 22.99
N ALA A 144 16.35 -15.52 23.60
CA ALA A 144 16.65 -15.74 25.01
C ALA A 144 18.17 -15.75 25.31
N SER A 145 19.02 -16.03 24.33
CA SER A 145 20.48 -16.01 24.50
C SER A 145 21.11 -14.64 24.27
N LEU A 146 20.34 -13.64 23.83
CA LEU A 146 20.83 -12.28 23.65
C LEU A 146 21.05 -11.58 25.01
N THR A 147 22.14 -10.83 25.10
CA THR A 147 22.35 -9.91 26.22
C THR A 147 21.31 -8.79 26.22
N THR A 148 21.09 -8.15 27.37
CA THR A 148 20.18 -7.01 27.48
C THR A 148 20.57 -5.86 26.53
N GLU A 149 21.87 -5.64 26.30
CA GLU A 149 22.35 -4.64 25.35
C GLU A 149 21.99 -5.02 23.90
N GLN A 150 22.24 -6.26 23.49
CA GLN A 150 21.89 -6.75 22.16
C GLN A 150 20.38 -6.69 21.90
N LEU A 151 19.57 -7.05 22.90
CA LEU A 151 18.11 -6.97 22.83
C LEU A 151 17.64 -5.52 22.67
N SER A 152 18.23 -4.58 23.42
CA SER A 152 17.92 -3.15 23.31
C SER A 152 18.26 -2.59 21.94
N LYS A 153 19.44 -2.93 21.39
CA LYS A 153 19.86 -2.55 20.04
C LYS A 153 18.97 -3.16 18.97
N LEU A 154 18.61 -4.44 19.10
CA LEU A 154 17.68 -5.12 18.19
C LEU A 154 16.30 -4.44 18.17
N ASN A 155 15.76 -4.09 19.33
CA ASN A 155 14.50 -3.35 19.43
C ASN A 155 14.59 -1.96 18.80
N SER A 156 15.72 -1.26 19.01
CA SER A 156 15.96 0.05 18.38
C SER A 156 16.03 -0.04 16.86
N TRP A 157 16.67 -1.10 16.33
CA TRP A 157 16.69 -1.38 14.89
C TRP A 157 15.29 -1.67 14.34
N ASN A 158 14.49 -2.45 15.05
CA ASN A 158 13.09 -2.70 14.69
C ASN A 158 12.28 -1.39 14.64
N LEU A 159 12.43 -0.52 15.64
CA LEU A 159 11.77 0.79 15.66
C LEU A 159 12.22 1.71 14.53
N ASN A 160 13.52 1.72 14.20
CA ASN A 160 14.06 2.48 13.07
C ASN A 160 13.47 2.01 11.73
N LEU A 161 13.43 0.69 11.51
CA LEU A 161 12.85 0.12 10.29
C LEU A 161 11.34 0.40 10.20
N LEU A 162 10.60 0.23 11.30
CA LEU A 162 9.17 0.57 11.36
C LEU A 162 8.92 2.07 11.10
N GLY A 163 9.75 2.94 11.67
CA GLY A 163 9.71 4.38 11.43
C GLY A 163 9.95 4.72 9.96
N SER A 164 10.96 4.10 9.33
CA SER A 164 11.25 4.28 7.90
C SER A 164 10.10 3.82 7.01
N MET A 165 9.50 2.65 7.31
CA MET A 165 8.33 2.15 6.57
C MET A 165 7.14 3.11 6.69
N THR A 166 6.86 3.59 7.91
CA THR A 166 5.79 4.54 8.20
C THR A 166 5.99 5.83 7.40
N LEU A 167 7.21 6.38 7.44
CA LEU A 167 7.57 7.57 6.68
C LEU A 167 7.44 7.34 5.17
N THR A 168 7.90 6.20 4.66
CA THR A 168 7.80 5.85 3.24
C THR A 168 6.35 5.84 2.78
N TYR A 169 5.45 5.17 3.52
CA TYR A 169 4.02 5.14 3.20
C TYR A 169 3.36 6.52 3.27
N PHE A 170 3.77 7.35 4.22
CA PHE A 170 3.28 8.73 4.29
C PHE A 170 3.70 9.55 3.05
N LEU A 171 4.96 9.43 2.62
CA LEU A 171 5.49 10.17 1.47
C LEU A 171 4.82 9.80 0.14
N VAL A 172 4.35 8.55 0.00
CA VAL A 172 3.70 8.07 -1.22
C VAL A 172 2.17 8.04 -1.16
N ILE A 173 1.54 8.46 -0.05
CA ILE A 173 0.09 8.34 0.14
C ILE A 173 -0.73 9.02 -0.97
N LEU A 174 -0.26 10.15 -1.49
CA LEU A 174 -0.96 10.90 -2.55
C LEU A 174 -0.51 10.52 -3.96
N TYR A 175 0.44 9.58 -4.10
CA TYR A 175 1.09 9.29 -5.37
C TYR A 175 0.13 8.67 -6.39
N LEU A 176 -0.58 7.61 -6.01
CA LEU A 176 -1.57 6.98 -6.89
C LEU A 176 -2.69 7.96 -7.28
N PRO A 177 -3.35 8.69 -6.36
CA PRO A 177 -4.30 9.73 -6.74
C PRO A 177 -3.74 10.76 -7.73
N ALA A 178 -2.47 11.19 -7.57
CA ALA A 178 -1.83 12.11 -8.50
C ALA A 178 -1.70 11.53 -9.92
N ILE A 179 -1.44 10.23 -10.05
CA ILE A 179 -1.39 9.53 -11.34
C ILE A 179 -2.75 9.59 -12.04
N PHE A 180 -3.81 9.27 -11.30
CA PHE A 180 -5.15 9.11 -11.87
C PHE A 180 -5.86 10.44 -12.12
N PHE A 181 -5.55 11.51 -11.36
CA PHE A 181 -6.21 12.81 -11.49
C PHE A 181 -5.38 13.90 -12.19
N LYS A 182 -4.04 13.90 -12.06
CA LYS A 182 -3.21 15.03 -12.53
C LYS A 182 -2.24 14.67 -13.65
N SER A 183 -1.57 13.52 -13.58
CA SER A 183 -0.62 13.14 -14.64
C SER A 183 -0.40 11.64 -14.75
N LYS A 184 -0.62 11.09 -15.95
CA LYS A 184 -0.31 9.68 -16.25
C LYS A 184 1.20 9.37 -16.22
N ASN A 185 2.07 10.37 -16.38
CA ASN A 185 3.50 10.14 -16.28
C ASN A 185 3.88 9.90 -14.81
N PRO A 186 4.40 8.72 -14.44
CA PRO A 186 4.65 8.36 -13.05
C PRO A 186 5.76 9.22 -12.42
N PHE A 187 6.79 9.60 -13.17
CA PHE A 187 7.85 10.49 -12.68
C PHE A 187 7.36 11.91 -12.43
N LYS A 188 6.47 12.42 -13.29
CA LYS A 188 5.85 13.72 -13.05
C LYS A 188 4.88 13.65 -11.87
N ALA A 189 4.12 12.57 -11.77
CA ALA A 189 3.13 12.38 -10.72
C ALA A 189 3.75 12.29 -9.33
N ILE A 190 4.92 11.67 -9.15
CA ILE A 190 5.57 11.59 -7.83
C ILE A 190 6.02 12.97 -7.33
N LEU A 191 6.52 13.81 -8.24
CA LEU A 191 6.89 15.20 -7.91
C LEU A 191 5.66 16.03 -7.55
N ILE A 192 4.56 15.86 -8.30
CA ILE A 192 3.28 16.51 -8.00
C ILE A 192 2.76 16.05 -6.63
N SER A 193 2.77 14.75 -6.34
CA SER A 193 2.26 14.24 -5.06
C SER A 193 3.07 14.70 -3.87
N LEU A 194 4.40 14.78 -4.00
CA LEU A 194 5.26 15.33 -2.94
C LEU A 194 5.00 16.83 -2.73
N LYS A 195 4.85 17.60 -3.82
CA LYS A 195 4.49 19.01 -3.72
C LYS A 195 3.14 19.22 -3.03
N ASP A 196 2.15 18.40 -3.38
CA ASP A 196 0.83 18.43 -2.76
C ASP A 196 0.86 18.01 -1.29
N LEU A 197 1.66 16.98 -0.96
CA LEU A 197 1.85 16.49 0.40
C LEU A 197 2.36 17.59 1.34
N PHE A 198 3.41 18.32 0.92
CA PHE A 198 4.03 19.40 1.69
C PHE A 198 3.38 20.78 1.48
N SER A 199 2.17 20.81 0.92
CA SER A 199 1.39 22.04 0.79
C SER A 199 0.73 22.47 2.11
N LYS A 200 -0.08 23.54 2.06
CA LYS A 200 -0.88 24.05 3.21
C LYS A 200 -1.79 22.99 3.85
N ASN A 201 -2.07 21.88 3.16
CA ASN A 201 -2.90 20.78 3.67
C ASN A 201 -2.11 19.71 4.44
N PHE A 202 -0.80 19.89 4.69
CA PHE A 202 0.08 18.89 5.31
C PHE A 202 -0.51 18.23 6.58
N ILE A 203 -0.97 19.02 7.56
CA ILE A 203 -1.55 18.51 8.81
C ILE A 203 -2.82 17.70 8.55
N ARG A 204 -3.61 18.08 7.56
CA ARG A 204 -4.81 17.34 7.16
C ARG A 204 -4.43 16.03 6.48
N THR A 205 -3.42 16.02 5.61
CA THR A 205 -2.88 14.79 5.01
C THR A 205 -2.33 13.85 6.08
N LEU A 206 -1.61 14.39 7.06
CA LEU A 206 -1.12 13.64 8.21
C LEU A 206 -2.27 13.03 9.01
N GLY A 207 -3.34 13.79 9.28
CA GLY A 207 -4.54 13.26 9.94
C GLY A 207 -5.20 12.12 9.16
N VAL A 208 -5.32 12.23 7.83
CA VAL A 208 -5.84 11.15 6.97
C VAL A 208 -4.93 9.91 7.04
N TYR A 209 -3.62 10.10 6.93
CA TYR A 209 -2.65 9.02 7.06
C TYR A 209 -2.74 8.33 8.42
N SER A 210 -2.75 9.09 9.52
CA SER A 210 -2.84 8.55 10.88
C SER A 210 -4.11 7.73 11.10
N LEU A 211 -5.26 8.18 10.58
CA LEU A 211 -6.51 7.42 10.67
C LEU A 211 -6.43 6.08 9.94
N ILE A 212 -5.85 6.06 8.74
CA ILE A 212 -5.66 4.83 7.96
C ILE A 212 -4.63 3.92 8.64
N PHE A 213 -3.54 4.49 9.15
CA PHE A 213 -2.50 3.75 9.86
C PHE A 213 -3.07 3.05 11.10
N VAL A 214 -3.85 3.76 11.93
CA VAL A 214 -4.49 3.18 13.12
C VAL A 214 -5.50 2.10 12.73
N GLY A 215 -6.31 2.33 11.69
CA GLY A 215 -7.25 1.31 11.19
C GLY A 215 -6.54 0.03 10.74
N ASN A 216 -5.44 0.18 9.99
CA ASN A 216 -4.63 -0.95 9.54
C ASN A 216 -3.97 -1.68 10.72
N PHE A 217 -3.50 -0.94 11.71
CA PHE A 217 -2.90 -1.49 12.93
C PHE A 217 -3.90 -2.33 13.72
N ILE A 218 -5.13 -1.84 13.91
CA ILE A 218 -6.21 -2.58 14.59
C ILE A 218 -6.52 -3.88 13.83
N ILE A 219 -6.69 -3.82 12.51
CA ILE A 219 -6.99 -5.02 11.70
C ILE A 219 -5.84 -6.04 11.76
N SER A 220 -4.59 -5.57 11.76
CA SER A 220 -3.41 -6.43 11.89
C SER A 220 -3.40 -7.17 13.24
N ILE A 221 -3.72 -6.47 14.34
CA ILE A 221 -3.86 -7.10 15.67
C ILE A 221 -4.97 -8.14 15.66
N LEU A 222 -6.16 -7.81 15.13
CA LEU A 222 -7.28 -8.74 15.07
C LEU A 222 -6.93 -9.99 14.25
N SER A 223 -6.24 -9.82 13.12
CA SER A 223 -5.80 -10.94 12.28
C SER A 223 -4.84 -11.86 13.04
N ALA A 224 -3.86 -11.30 13.76
CA ALA A 224 -2.93 -12.07 14.58
C ALA A 224 -3.63 -12.82 15.73
N VAL A 225 -4.54 -12.16 16.45
CA VAL A 225 -5.29 -12.76 17.56
C VAL A 225 -6.17 -13.93 17.09
N PHE A 226 -6.79 -13.79 15.93
CA PHE A 226 -7.74 -14.79 15.42
C PHE A 226 -7.14 -15.80 14.44
N THR A 227 -5.82 -15.81 14.23
CA THR A 227 -5.16 -16.74 13.28
C THR A 227 -5.48 -18.21 13.56
N GLY A 228 -5.64 -18.60 14.83
CA GLY A 228 -5.99 -19.98 15.21
C GLY A 228 -7.47 -20.36 15.05
N ASN A 229 -8.36 -19.40 14.80
CA ASN A 229 -9.79 -19.63 14.63
C ASN A 229 -10.21 -19.33 13.19
N VAL A 230 -10.47 -20.39 12.41
CA VAL A 230 -10.76 -20.30 10.97
C VAL A 230 -11.91 -19.33 10.66
N ILE A 231 -13.01 -19.39 11.42
CA ILE A 231 -14.20 -18.56 11.17
C ILE A 231 -13.88 -17.09 11.48
N MET A 232 -13.25 -16.82 12.62
CA MET A 232 -12.89 -15.45 12.99
C MET A 232 -11.83 -14.87 12.05
N HIS A 233 -10.85 -15.67 11.64
CA HIS A 233 -9.85 -15.25 10.66
C HIS A 233 -10.50 -14.90 9.31
N PHE A 234 -11.49 -15.69 8.87
CA PHE A 234 -12.26 -15.39 7.66
C PHE A 234 -13.01 -14.05 7.78
N ILE A 235 -13.70 -13.80 8.91
CA ILE A 235 -14.42 -12.54 9.16
C ILE A 235 -13.45 -11.35 9.15
N VAL A 236 -12.30 -11.47 9.82
CA VAL A 236 -11.28 -10.41 9.84
C VAL A 236 -10.71 -10.16 8.44
N THR A 237 -10.55 -11.21 7.63
CA THR A 237 -10.11 -11.09 6.24
C THR A 237 -11.12 -10.30 5.40
N LEU A 238 -12.42 -10.56 5.55
CA LEU A 238 -13.47 -9.76 4.90
C LEU A 238 -13.46 -8.29 5.37
N ALA A 239 -13.30 -8.06 6.68
CA ALA A 239 -13.17 -6.72 7.23
C ALA A 239 -11.94 -5.99 6.67
N ASN A 240 -10.83 -6.69 6.47
CA ASN A 240 -9.63 -6.15 5.84
C ASN A 240 -9.89 -5.70 4.40
N PHE A 241 -10.58 -6.52 3.59
CA PHE A 241 -10.92 -6.14 2.22
C PHE A 241 -11.84 -4.92 2.14
N TYR A 242 -12.83 -4.85 3.03
CA TYR A 242 -13.66 -3.65 3.17
C TYR A 242 -12.81 -2.43 3.57
N PHE A 243 -11.91 -2.59 4.54
CA PHE A 243 -11.03 -1.51 4.99
C PHE A 243 -10.09 -1.01 3.89
N ILE A 244 -9.48 -1.90 3.10
CA ILE A 244 -8.62 -1.50 1.97
C ILE A 244 -9.43 -0.66 0.96
N THR A 245 -10.67 -1.07 0.66
CA THR A 245 -11.56 -0.31 -0.21
C THR A 245 -11.89 1.06 0.37
N LEU A 246 -12.23 1.11 1.66
CA LEU A 246 -12.52 2.34 2.39
C LEU A 246 -11.31 3.28 2.43
N ALA A 247 -10.11 2.76 2.65
CA ALA A 247 -8.86 3.52 2.65
C ALA A 247 -8.56 4.06 1.25
N GLY A 248 -8.66 3.23 0.21
CA GLY A 248 -8.45 3.64 -1.18
C GLY A 248 -9.42 4.75 -1.61
N LEU A 249 -10.72 4.57 -1.37
CA LEU A 249 -11.74 5.61 -1.61
C LEU A 249 -11.48 6.85 -0.75
N GLY A 250 -11.11 6.67 0.51
CA GLY A 250 -10.83 7.77 1.43
C GLY A 250 -9.69 8.66 0.95
N ILE A 251 -8.59 8.07 0.49
CA ILE A 251 -7.43 8.78 -0.06
C ILE A 251 -7.82 9.50 -1.35
N PHE A 252 -8.50 8.82 -2.29
CA PHE A 252 -8.90 9.43 -3.56
C PHE A 252 -9.94 10.54 -3.37
N TYR A 253 -10.90 10.35 -2.47
CA TYR A 253 -11.90 11.35 -2.10
C TYR A 253 -11.25 12.57 -1.45
N TYR A 254 -10.32 12.35 -0.52
CA TYR A 254 -9.53 13.41 0.07
C TYR A 254 -8.74 14.18 -1.00
N TYR A 255 -8.02 13.45 -1.86
CA TYR A 255 -7.20 14.07 -2.90
C TYR A 255 -8.03 14.90 -3.88
N TYR A 256 -9.15 14.34 -4.34
CA TYR A 256 -10.06 15.02 -5.26
C TYR A 256 -10.57 16.34 -4.69
N ASN A 257 -11.06 16.35 -3.45
CA ASN A 257 -11.65 17.56 -2.87
C ASN A 257 -10.62 18.64 -2.51
N TYR A 258 -9.42 18.25 -2.06
CA TYR A 258 -8.43 19.21 -1.55
C TYR A 258 -7.32 19.57 -2.54
N PHE A 259 -7.17 18.84 -3.64
CA PHE A 259 -6.08 19.07 -4.59
C PHE A 259 -6.54 19.12 -6.05
N VAL A 260 -7.73 18.63 -6.40
CA VAL A 260 -8.25 18.63 -7.77
C VAL A 260 -9.38 19.64 -7.93
N LYS A 261 -10.46 19.51 -7.16
CA LYS A 261 -11.65 20.38 -7.25
C LYS A 261 -11.34 21.85 -6.97
N LEU A 262 -10.43 22.13 -6.04
CA LEU A 262 -9.99 23.49 -5.74
C LEU A 262 -9.20 24.13 -6.90
N GLN A 263 -8.49 23.34 -7.71
CA GLN A 263 -7.78 23.85 -8.90
C GLN A 263 -8.74 24.11 -10.06
N LEU A 264 -9.78 23.28 -10.21
CA LEU A 264 -10.85 23.50 -11.18
C LEU A 264 -11.67 24.76 -10.87
N GLY A 265 -11.91 25.06 -9.59
CA GLY A 265 -12.58 26.30 -9.16
C GLY A 265 -11.71 27.56 -9.26
N GLN A 266 -10.38 27.43 -9.32
CA GLN A 266 -9.45 28.55 -9.52
C GLN A 266 -9.19 28.86 -11.00
N ASN A 267 -9.48 27.93 -11.91
CA ASN A 267 -9.34 28.13 -13.36
C ASN A 267 -10.57 28.78 -14.02
N ILE A 268 -11.58 29.21 -13.25
CA ILE A 268 -12.71 30.00 -13.78
C ILE A 268 -12.34 31.48 -13.95
N ASP A 269 -11.19 31.92 -13.40
CA ASP A 269 -10.67 33.30 -13.52
C ASP A 269 -9.36 33.40 -14.35
N VAL A 270 -9.20 32.56 -15.38
CA VAL A 270 -8.21 32.82 -16.43
C VAL A 270 -8.95 32.93 -17.77
N LYS A 271 -9.45 34.15 -17.99
CA LYS A 271 -9.76 34.85 -19.24
C LYS A 271 -9.94 34.00 -20.52
N ILE A 272 -11.18 34.06 -21.02
CA ILE A 272 -11.64 34.18 -22.42
C ILE A 272 -10.99 33.23 -23.44
#